data_AF-A0A0B7IMT8-F1
#
_entry.id   AF-A0A0B7IMT8-F1
#
_cell.length_a   1.000
_cell.length_b   1.000
_cell.length_c   1.000
_cell.angle_alpha   90.00
_cell.angle_beta   90.00
_cell.angle_gamma   90.00
#
_symmetry.space_group_name_H-M   'P 1'
#
loop_
_entity.id
_entity.type
_entity.pdbx_description
1 polymer ?
#
loop_
_entity_poly.entity_id
_entity_poly.type
_entity_poly.pdbx_seq_one_letter_code
_entity_poly.pdbx_strand_id
1 'polypeptide(L)'
;MKALLVVLSVLFLTVINAQEVKKSQEIQLTNGDFAIDGVLQLPDKIKSPLLIYVPGSGNIDRNGNQPNTFVQASYIQQLADSLVAKGIAIFRYDKRTANTKNKDFLVNPFVLRILCQTLRQSYPTSVMMSVFHQSTCWGIAKGLW
;
A
#
# COMPACT_ATOMS: atom_id res chain seq x y z
N MET A 1 -4.91 48.30 19.60
CA MET A 1 -3.82 47.57 18.89
C MET A 1 -3.14 46.53 19.78
N LYS A 2 -2.67 46.86 20.99
CA LYS A 2 -2.00 45.90 21.89
C LYS A 2 -2.90 44.72 22.33
N ALA A 3 -4.17 44.97 22.69
CA ALA A 3 -5.12 43.92 23.06
C ALA A 3 -5.47 42.96 21.90
N LEU A 4 -5.51 43.47 20.65
CA LEU A 4 -5.75 42.66 19.45
C LEU A 4 -4.60 41.67 19.22
N LEU A 5 -3.35 42.11 19.42
CA LEU A 5 -2.16 41.26 19.30
C LEU A 5 -2.14 40.14 20.36
N VAL A 6 -2.62 40.41 21.57
CA VAL A 6 -2.72 39.39 22.64
C VAL A 6 -3.79 38.36 22.33
N VAL A 7 -4.95 38.77 21.80
CA VAL A 7 -6.01 37.83 21.40
C VAL A 7 -5.52 36.94 20.24
N LEU A 8 -4.81 37.50 19.26
CA LEU A 8 -4.22 36.72 18.16
C LEU A 8 -3.18 35.72 18.64
N SER A 9 -2.35 36.07 19.64
CA SER A 9 -1.33 35.15 20.17
C SER A 9 -1.94 33.98 20.95
N VAL A 10 -3.02 34.24 21.70
CA VAL A 10 -3.75 33.19 22.44
C VAL A 10 -4.44 32.23 21.48
N LEU A 11 -5.01 32.72 20.37
CA LEU A 11 -5.59 31.90 19.30
C LEU A 11 -4.55 31.01 18.59
N PHE A 12 -3.30 31.47 18.49
CA PHE A 12 -2.24 30.68 17.85
C PHE A 12 -1.79 29.49 18.71
N LEU A 13 -1.83 29.62 20.04
CA LEU A 13 -1.42 28.57 20.99
C LEU A 13 -2.40 27.38 21.05
N THR A 14 -3.69 27.60 20.75
CA THR A 14 -4.68 26.52 20.75
C THR A 14 -4.56 25.59 19.54
N VAL A 15 -4.11 26.11 18.39
CA VAL A 15 -3.92 25.32 17.15
C VAL A 15 -2.76 24.33 17.27
N ILE A 16 -1.73 24.64 18.07
CA ILE A 16 -0.53 23.80 18.23
C ILE A 16 -0.86 22.48 18.96
N ASN A 17 -1.86 22.46 19.84
CA ASN A 17 -2.24 21.28 20.63
C ASN A 17 -3.16 20.30 19.91
N ALA A 18 -3.58 20.57 18.67
CA ALA A 18 -4.53 19.75 17.93
C ALA A 18 -3.88 18.76 16.94
N GLN A 19 -2.56 18.58 16.97
CA GLN A 19 -1.89 17.64 16.07
C GLN A 19 -2.08 16.20 16.57
N GLU A 20 -2.97 15.44 15.93
CA GLU A 20 -3.07 13.99 16.14
C GLU A 20 -1.79 13.30 15.62
N VAL A 21 -1.01 12.73 16.53
CA VAL A 21 0.15 11.90 16.18
C VAL A 21 -0.35 10.53 15.72
N LYS A 22 -0.60 10.39 14.42
CA LYS A 22 -0.93 9.10 13.82
C LYS A 22 0.23 8.13 14.00
N LYS A 23 -0.01 6.95 14.59
CA LYS A 23 0.97 5.86 14.66
C LYS A 23 1.08 5.18 13.30
N SER A 24 1.93 5.75 12.44
CA SER A 24 2.30 5.18 11.16
C SER A 24 3.70 4.56 11.26
N GLN A 25 3.84 3.31 10.85
CA GLN A 25 5.10 2.58 10.84
C GLN A 25 5.40 2.11 9.42
N GLU A 26 6.60 2.39 8.94
CA GLU A 26 7.10 1.77 7.72
C GLU A 26 7.52 0.34 8.03
N ILE A 27 7.03 -0.60 7.23
CA ILE A 27 7.32 -2.03 7.38
C ILE A 27 7.79 -2.54 6.03
N GLN A 28 8.94 -3.21 6.04
CA GLN A 28 9.41 -3.98 4.90
C GLN A 28 9.14 -5.45 5.17
N LEU A 29 8.34 -6.06 4.29
CA LEU A 29 8.09 -7.49 4.29
C LEU A 29 9.07 -8.14 3.32
N THR A 30 9.78 -9.18 3.76
CA THR A 30 10.69 -9.96 2.92
C THR A 30 10.16 -11.37 2.73
N ASN A 31 10.25 -11.89 1.51
CA ASN A 31 9.93 -13.28 1.20
C ASN A 31 10.99 -13.82 0.22
N GLY A 32 11.95 -14.58 0.77
CA GLY A 32 13.16 -14.94 0.03
C GLY A 32 13.91 -13.68 -0.41
N ASP A 33 14.17 -13.57 -1.71
CA ASP A 33 14.89 -12.44 -2.29
C ASP A 33 13.99 -11.23 -2.60
N PHE A 34 12.68 -11.34 -2.42
CA PHE A 34 11.74 -10.25 -2.69
C PHE A 34 11.52 -9.37 -1.47
N ALA A 35 11.57 -8.05 -1.67
CA ALA A 35 11.20 -7.06 -0.67
C ALA A 35 9.95 -6.28 -1.08
N ILE A 36 9.00 -6.19 -0.16
CA ILE A 36 7.76 -5.43 -0.30
C ILE A 36 7.76 -4.35 0.77
N ASP A 37 7.80 -3.11 0.32
CA ASP A 37 7.77 -1.96 1.21
C ASP A 37 6.31 -1.55 1.45
N GLY A 38 5.94 -1.35 2.71
CA GLY A 38 4.60 -1.00 3.12
C GLY A 38 4.56 -0.06 4.31
N VAL A 39 3.34 0.36 4.64
CA VAL A 39 3.03 1.27 5.73
C VAL A 39 1.88 0.66 6.52
N LEU A 40 2.13 0.41 7.80
CA LEU A 40 1.13 0.01 8.77
C LEU A 40 0.69 1.25 9.54
N GLN A 41 -0.60 1.55 9.48
CA GLN A 41 -1.21 2.58 10.31
C GLN A 41 -2.09 1.93 11.36
N LEU A 42 -1.84 2.27 12.62
CA LEU A 42 -2.53 1.73 13.77
C LEU A 42 -3.44 2.79 14.41
N PRO A 43 -4.70 2.44 14.74
CA PRO A 43 -5.53 3.29 15.58
C PRO A 43 -5.07 3.21 17.04
N ASP A 44 -5.52 4.15 17.87
CA ASP A 44 -5.18 4.16 19.30
C ASP A 44 -5.77 2.98 20.10
N LYS A 45 -6.73 2.25 19.51
CA LYS A 45 -7.34 1.07 20.13
C LYS A 45 -6.44 -0.16 20.06
N ILE A 46 -6.18 -0.75 21.23
CA ILE A 46 -5.30 -1.92 21.45
C ILE A 46 -5.73 -3.18 20.65
N LYS A 47 -7.03 -3.34 20.38
CA LYS A 47 -7.57 -4.45 19.58
C LYS A 47 -8.41 -3.88 18.45
N SER A 48 -7.83 -3.78 17.27
CA SER A 48 -8.48 -3.31 16.05
C SER A 48 -8.41 -4.38 14.96
N PRO A 49 -9.45 -4.51 14.12
CA PRO A 49 -9.35 -5.34 12.92
C PRO A 49 -8.30 -4.75 11.98
N LEU A 50 -7.54 -5.63 11.31
CA LEU A 50 -6.54 -5.26 10.32
C LEU A 50 -7.11 -5.42 8.92
N LEU A 51 -7.11 -4.33 8.14
CA LEU A 51 -7.38 -4.33 6.71
C LEU A 51 -6.06 -4.31 5.95
N ILE A 52 -5.88 -5.22 5.00
CA ILE A 52 -4.74 -5.20 4.07
C ILE A 52 -5.24 -4.65 2.75
N TYR A 53 -4.73 -3.49 2.36
CA TYR A 53 -5.09 -2.86 1.10
C TYR A 53 -4.18 -3.36 -0.02
N VAL A 54 -4.79 -4.01 -1.00
CA VAL A 54 -4.12 -4.52 -2.21
C VAL A 54 -4.36 -3.51 -3.34
N PRO A 55 -3.31 -2.84 -3.86
CA PRO A 55 -3.46 -1.88 -4.94
C PRO A 55 -3.94 -2.55 -6.23
N GLY A 56 -4.79 -1.82 -6.97
CA GLY A 56 -5.35 -2.29 -8.24
C GLY A 56 -4.34 -2.34 -9.40
N SER A 57 -4.87 -2.55 -10.60
CA SER A 57 -4.10 -2.47 -11.84
C SER A 57 -3.59 -1.05 -12.10
N GLY A 58 -2.42 -0.93 -12.72
CA GLY A 58 -1.81 0.37 -13.07
C GLY A 58 -0.50 0.63 -12.33
N ASN A 59 0.25 1.64 -12.76
CA ASN A 59 1.49 2.04 -12.09
C ASN A 59 1.17 3.07 -11.01
N ILE A 60 0.78 2.59 -9.83
CA ILE A 60 0.50 3.42 -8.65
C ILE A 60 1.38 2.98 -7.48
N ASP A 61 1.74 3.93 -6.62
CA ASP A 61 2.38 3.66 -5.34
C ASP A 61 1.36 3.24 -4.26
N ARG A 62 1.86 2.84 -3.09
CA ARG A 62 1.05 2.49 -1.90
C ARG A 62 0.13 3.59 -1.38
N ASN A 63 0.33 4.85 -1.76
CA ASN A 63 -0.52 5.99 -1.38
C ASN A 63 -1.56 6.32 -2.45
N GLY A 64 -1.47 5.74 -3.64
CA GLY A 64 -2.37 5.97 -4.77
C GLY A 64 -1.90 7.06 -5.71
N ASN A 65 -0.63 7.46 -5.63
CA ASN A 65 -0.04 8.39 -6.58
C ASN A 65 0.49 7.62 -7.80
N GLN A 66 0.55 8.28 -8.95
CA GLN A 66 1.09 7.69 -10.17
C GLN A 66 2.54 8.14 -10.37
N PRO A 67 3.54 7.31 -10.01
CA PRO A 67 4.94 7.63 -10.26
C PRO A 67 5.18 7.87 -11.76
N ASN A 68 6.04 8.85 -12.07
CA ASN A 68 6.33 9.34 -13.43
C ASN A 68 5.20 10.17 -14.07
N THR A 69 4.22 10.59 -13.28
CA THR A 69 3.26 11.64 -13.67
C THR A 69 3.23 12.72 -12.59
N PHE A 70 2.69 13.89 -12.92
CA PHE A 70 2.44 14.96 -11.93
C PHE A 70 1.19 14.69 -11.06
N VAL A 71 0.60 13.48 -11.13
CA VAL A 71 -0.65 13.14 -10.42
C VAL A 71 -0.35 12.56 -9.04
N GLN A 72 -0.60 13.37 -8.01
CA GLN A 72 -0.46 13.02 -6.59
C GLN A 72 -1.83 13.01 -5.90
N ALA A 73 -2.65 12.01 -6.21
CA ALA A 73 -4.02 11.93 -5.68
C ALA A 73 -4.08 11.49 -4.21
N SER A 74 -3.10 10.71 -3.74
CA SER A 74 -2.99 10.20 -2.37
C SER A 74 -4.30 9.59 -1.81
N TYR A 75 -5.14 9.05 -2.69
CA TYR A 75 -6.50 8.62 -2.32
C TYR A 75 -6.48 7.38 -1.42
N ILE A 76 -5.50 6.49 -1.57
CA ILE A 76 -5.33 5.32 -0.69
C ILE A 76 -4.91 5.80 0.70
N GLN A 77 -4.07 6.82 0.77
CA GLN A 77 -3.70 7.42 2.05
C GLN A 77 -4.89 8.07 2.77
N GLN A 78 -5.73 8.82 2.04
CA GLN A 78 -6.94 9.42 2.62
C GLN A 78 -7.95 8.37 3.10
N LEU A 79 -8.10 7.27 2.34
CA LEU A 79 -8.90 6.12 2.76
C LEU A 79 -8.36 5.50 4.04
N ALA A 80 -7.05 5.28 4.10
CA ALA A 80 -6.38 4.71 5.25
C ALA A 80 -6.57 5.58 6.50
N ASP A 81 -6.39 6.88 6.36
CA ASP A 81 -6.61 7.85 7.44
C ASP A 81 -8.05 7.80 7.97
N SER A 82 -9.03 7.69 7.07
CA SER A 82 -10.45 7.59 7.44
C SER A 82 -10.78 6.27 8.16
N LEU A 83 -10.12 5.18 7.79
CA LEU A 83 -10.30 3.87 8.43
C LEU A 83 -9.65 3.82 9.82
N VAL A 84 -8.46 4.40 9.95
CA VAL A 84 -7.76 4.53 11.24
C VAL A 84 -8.56 5.38 12.21
N ALA A 85 -9.14 6.50 11.76
CA ALA A 85 -10.05 7.33 12.57
C ALA A 85 -11.29 6.55 13.04
N LYS A 86 -11.74 5.55 12.27
CA LYS A 86 -12.85 4.64 12.65
C LYS A 86 -12.40 3.47 13.54
N GLY A 87 -11.12 3.39 13.89
CA GLY A 87 -10.56 2.35 14.76
C GLY A 87 -10.19 1.06 14.03
N ILE A 88 -9.93 1.11 12.72
CA ILE A 88 -9.49 -0.02 11.91
C ILE A 88 -8.01 0.17 11.57
N ALA A 89 -7.17 -0.82 11.89
CA ALA A 89 -5.78 -0.84 11.45
C ALA A 89 -5.72 -1.12 9.96
N ILE A 90 -4.79 -0.48 9.26
CA ILE A 90 -4.63 -0.68 7.82
C ILE A 90 -3.17 -0.85 7.45
N PHE A 91 -2.89 -1.87 6.64
CA PHE A 91 -1.61 -2.07 6.00
C PHE A 91 -1.75 -1.82 4.51
N ARG A 92 -0.96 -0.90 3.97
CA ARG A 92 -0.87 -0.60 2.53
C ARG A 92 0.55 -0.81 2.05
N TYR A 93 0.73 -1.38 0.87
CA TYR A 93 2.06 -1.78 0.39
C TYR A 93 2.24 -1.54 -1.11
N ASP A 94 3.51 -1.42 -1.50
CA ASP A 94 3.92 -1.32 -2.90
C ASP A 94 3.92 -2.70 -3.55
N LYS A 95 3.47 -2.78 -4.81
CA LYS A 95 3.54 -4.03 -5.57
C LYS A 95 4.98 -4.51 -5.73
N ARG A 96 5.18 -5.81 -5.94
CA ARG A 96 6.52 -6.37 -6.23
C ARG A 96 7.26 -5.60 -7.31
N THR A 97 6.53 -5.11 -8.32
CA THR A 97 7.06 -4.35 -9.46
C THR A 97 7.53 -2.94 -9.16
N ALA A 98 7.04 -2.33 -8.08
CA ALA A 98 7.37 -0.96 -7.73
C ALA A 98 8.75 -0.88 -7.04
N ASN A 99 9.18 -1.96 -6.37
CA ASN A 99 10.48 -1.98 -5.72
C ASN A 99 11.61 -2.21 -6.74
N THR A 100 12.56 -1.28 -6.79
CA THR A 100 13.74 -1.39 -7.66
C THR A 100 14.61 -2.60 -7.30
N LYS A 101 14.63 -3.02 -6.03
CA LYS A 101 15.36 -4.22 -5.58
C LYS A 101 14.83 -5.50 -6.19
N ASN A 102 13.57 -5.51 -6.63
CA ASN A 102 12.94 -6.67 -7.24
C ASN A 102 13.15 -6.71 -8.76
N LYS A 103 13.76 -5.68 -9.38
CA LYS A 103 13.89 -5.60 -10.84
C LYS A 103 14.57 -6.84 -11.41
N ASP A 104 15.69 -7.26 -10.86
CA ASP A 104 16.47 -8.40 -11.39
C ASP A 104 15.68 -9.71 -11.46
N PHE A 105 14.74 -9.90 -10.52
CA PHE A 105 13.82 -11.04 -10.50
C PHE A 105 12.65 -10.90 -11.48
N LEU A 106 12.26 -9.66 -11.80
CA LEU A 106 11.19 -9.36 -12.74
C LEU A 106 11.66 -9.37 -14.20
N VAL A 107 12.92 -9.03 -14.47
CA VAL A 107 13.46 -9.00 -15.84
C VAL A 107 14.00 -10.35 -16.31
N ASN A 108 14.21 -11.32 -15.42
CA ASN A 108 14.76 -12.63 -15.80
C ASN A 108 13.66 -13.55 -16.40
N PRO A 109 13.63 -13.78 -17.72
CA PRO A 109 12.57 -14.56 -18.37
C PRO A 109 12.56 -16.03 -17.95
N PHE A 110 13.69 -16.54 -17.44
CA PHE A 110 13.79 -17.91 -16.95
C PHE A 110 12.97 -18.13 -15.67
N VAL A 111 12.98 -17.14 -14.76
CA VAL A 111 12.24 -17.19 -13.49
C VAL A 111 10.73 -17.12 -13.74
N LEU A 112 10.27 -16.22 -14.62
CA LEU A 112 8.87 -16.16 -15.05
C LEU A 112 8.38 -17.46 -15.68
N ARG A 113 9.22 -18.09 -16.52
CA ARG A 113 8.87 -19.33 -17.20
C ARG A 113 8.72 -20.49 -16.23
N ILE A 114 9.65 -20.62 -15.27
CA ILE A 114 9.60 -21.65 -14.23
C ILE A 114 8.39 -21.41 -13.30
N LEU A 115 8.15 -20.17 -12.88
CA LEU A 115 7.00 -19.85 -12.02
C LEU A 115 5.67 -20.25 -12.69
N CYS A 116 5.49 -19.89 -13.96
CA CYS A 116 4.30 -20.28 -14.73
C CYS A 116 4.18 -21.80 -14.90
N GLN A 117 5.29 -22.52 -15.10
CA GLN A 117 5.30 -23.98 -15.20
C GLN A 117 4.95 -24.65 -13.86
N THR A 118 5.50 -24.17 -12.75
CA THR A 118 5.24 -24.68 -11.40
C THR A 118 3.79 -24.44 -10.99
N LEU A 119 3.26 -23.23 -11.22
CA LEU A 119 1.85 -22.92 -10.94
C LEU A 119 0.91 -23.78 -11.79
N ARG A 120 1.27 -24.11 -13.02
CA ARG A 120 0.48 -25.02 -13.87
C ARG A 120 0.48 -26.47 -13.39
N GLN A 121 1.52 -26.91 -12.69
CA GLN A 121 1.60 -28.26 -12.12
C GLN A 121 0.92 -28.37 -10.75
N SER A 122 0.96 -27.32 -9.94
CA SER A 122 0.40 -27.33 -8.58
C SER A 122 -1.13 -27.17 -8.53
N TYR A 123 -1.78 -26.71 -9.60
CA TYR A 123 -3.24 -26.52 -9.63
C TYR A 123 -3.87 -27.30 -10.81
N PRO A 124 -4.72 -28.32 -10.56
CA PRO A 124 -5.37 -29.10 -11.61
C PRO A 124 -6.38 -28.25 -12.39
N THR A 125 -6.43 -28.46 -13.72
CA THR A 125 -7.20 -27.68 -14.71
C THR A 125 -8.72 -27.67 -14.50
N SER A 126 -9.26 -28.50 -13.61
CA SER A 126 -10.69 -28.58 -13.28
C SER A 126 -11.17 -27.47 -12.32
N VAL A 127 -10.27 -26.73 -11.67
CA VAL A 127 -10.61 -25.57 -10.81
C VAL A 127 -10.39 -24.24 -11.54
N MET A 128 -9.95 -24.28 -12.80
CA MET A 128 -9.45 -23.13 -13.56
C MET A 128 -10.55 -22.33 -14.28
N MET A 129 -11.78 -22.32 -13.75
CA MET A 129 -12.90 -21.62 -14.40
C MET A 129 -13.84 -20.95 -13.40
N SER A 130 -13.34 -20.06 -12.53
CA SER A 130 -14.20 -19.03 -11.91
C SER A 130 -13.51 -17.79 -11.34
N VAL A 131 -12.18 -17.71 -11.31
CA VAL A 131 -11.49 -16.48 -10.83
C VAL A 131 -10.41 -16.04 -11.81
N PHE A 132 -10.76 -15.91 -13.08
CA PHE A 132 -9.89 -15.34 -14.10
C PHE A 132 -10.53 -14.09 -14.70
N HIS A 133 -10.70 -13.08 -13.86
CA HIS A 133 -10.88 -11.71 -14.33
C HIS A 133 -9.52 -11.25 -14.90
N GLN A 134 -9.51 -10.72 -16.13
CA GLN A 134 -8.31 -10.51 -16.97
C GLN A 134 -7.12 -9.80 -16.28
N SER A 135 -7.34 -9.04 -15.22
CA SER A 135 -6.31 -8.31 -14.48
C SER A 135 -5.44 -9.19 -13.56
N THR A 136 -5.98 -10.26 -12.95
CA THR A 136 -5.19 -11.16 -12.09
C THR A 136 -4.31 -12.09 -12.91
N CYS A 137 -4.84 -12.59 -14.02
CA CYS A 137 -4.10 -13.45 -14.96
C CYS A 137 -2.88 -12.73 -15.55
N TRP A 138 -3.02 -11.44 -15.88
CA TRP A 138 -1.91 -10.65 -16.42
C TRP A 138 -0.83 -10.37 -15.38
N GLY A 139 -1.21 -10.14 -14.12
CA GLY A 139 -0.25 -9.96 -13.04
C GLY A 139 0.43 -11.26 -12.60
N ILE A 140 -0.28 -12.41 -12.61
CA ILE A 140 0.31 -13.71 -12.24
C ILE A 140 1.20 -14.24 -13.37
N ALA A 141 0.75 -14.15 -14.63
CA ALA A 141 1.53 -14.57 -15.81
C ALA A 141 2.79 -13.71 -16.03
N LYS A 142 2.84 -12.51 -15.45
CA LYS A 142 4.02 -11.63 -15.46
C LYS A 142 4.75 -11.55 -14.12
N GLY A 143 4.38 -12.34 -13.10
CA GLY A 143 5.03 -12.29 -11.78
C GLY A 143 4.95 -10.92 -11.06
N LEU A 144 3.92 -10.12 -11.34
CA LEU A 144 3.77 -8.71 -10.94
C LEU A 144 2.99 -8.47 -9.63
N TRP A 145 2.40 -9.52 -9.03
CA TRP A 145 1.62 -9.43 -7.77
C TRP A 145 2.46 -9.48 -6.52
#